data_AF-A0A7Y4P595-F1
#
_entry.id   AF-A0A7Y4P595-F1
#
_cell.length_a   1.000
_cell.length_b   1.000
_cell.length_c   1.000
_cell.angle_alpha   90.00
_cell.angle_beta   90.00
_cell.angle_gamma   90.00
#
_symmetry.space_group_name_H-M   'P 1'
#
loop_
_entity.id
_entity.type
_entity.pdbx_description
1 polymer ?
#
loop_
_entity_poly.entity_id
_entity_poly.type
_entity_poly.pdbx_seq_one_letter_code
_entity_poly.pdbx_strand_id
1 'polypeptide(L)'
;MSWRILLFTLLVLAGIATAGGLYTGDWLIAHAPKQANLPNINENDPAPPVDANGVPLMRQPPQLLMSGRIGLPEAMPEIDWHIKAENLSEDKTDSIPFILDSVINADSASRVVNTRPIGQTIQPAPNNNVSGWQADFQREMAACRQLGFFDRARCVGETREHYCGANKAWGRVDDCPAR
;
A
#
# COMPACT_ATOMS: atom_id res chain seq x y z
N MET A 1 -56.71 -19.34 8.20
CA MET A 1 -56.16 -18.18 8.93
C MET A 1 -54.68 -18.43 9.18
N SER A 2 -53.74 -17.83 8.43
CA SER A 2 -52.33 -17.63 8.87
C SER A 2 -51.45 -16.94 7.80
N TRP A 3 -51.88 -16.83 6.55
CA TRP A 3 -51.07 -16.20 5.48
C TRP A 3 -50.64 -14.75 5.81
N ARG A 4 -51.56 -13.95 6.35
CA ARG A 4 -51.23 -12.57 6.76
C ARG A 4 -50.17 -12.53 7.86
N ILE A 5 -50.26 -13.42 8.85
CA ILE A 5 -49.28 -13.49 9.95
C ILE A 5 -47.90 -13.88 9.39
N LEU A 6 -47.86 -14.84 8.46
CA LEU A 6 -46.63 -15.25 7.78
C LEU A 6 -45.98 -14.08 7.00
N LEU A 7 -46.78 -13.31 6.27
CA LEU A 7 -46.26 -12.12 5.56
C LEU A 7 -45.73 -11.06 6.52
N PHE A 8 -46.41 -10.82 7.64
CA PHE A 8 -45.96 -9.84 8.64
C PHE A 8 -44.66 -10.27 9.32
N THR A 9 -44.52 -11.52 9.74
CA THR A 9 -43.26 -12.01 10.33
C THR A 9 -42.11 -11.98 9.32
N LEU A 10 -42.37 -12.33 8.05
CA LEU A 10 -41.34 -12.28 7.01
C LEU A 10 -40.88 -10.85 6.74
N LEU A 11 -41.81 -9.88 6.65
CA LEU A 11 -41.46 -8.47 6.47
C LEU A 11 -40.66 -7.90 7.66
N VAL A 12 -41.05 -8.26 8.88
CA VAL A 12 -40.32 -7.83 10.08
C VAL A 12 -38.91 -8.41 10.11
N LEU A 13 -38.75 -9.70 9.82
CA LEU A 13 -37.42 -10.33 9.76
C LEU A 13 -36.56 -9.72 8.65
N ALA A 14 -37.14 -9.50 7.46
CA ALA A 14 -36.44 -8.90 6.33
C ALA A 14 -35.98 -7.46 6.63
N GLY A 15 -36.83 -6.67 7.30
CA GLY A 15 -36.49 -5.31 7.75
C GLY A 15 -35.35 -5.29 8.78
N ILE A 16 -35.40 -6.19 9.77
CA ILE A 16 -34.34 -6.30 10.78
C ILE A 16 -33.02 -6.76 10.14
N ALA A 17 -33.05 -7.73 9.24
CA ALA A 17 -31.85 -8.24 8.57
C ALA A 17 -31.15 -7.19 7.69
N THR A 18 -31.93 -6.41 6.92
CA THR A 18 -31.39 -5.35 6.07
C THR A 18 -30.81 -4.19 6.88
N ALA A 19 -31.51 -3.74 7.92
CA ALA A 19 -31.00 -2.69 8.81
C ALA A 19 -29.74 -3.15 9.56
N GLY A 20 -29.77 -4.35 10.13
CA GLY A 20 -28.63 -4.92 10.85
C GLY A 20 -27.38 -5.05 9.98
N GLY A 21 -27.54 -5.47 8.72
CA GLY A 21 -26.44 -5.56 7.76
C GLY A 21 -25.76 -4.20 7.51
N LEU A 22 -26.55 -3.13 7.32
CA LEU A 22 -26.01 -1.79 7.07
C LEU A 22 -25.23 -1.25 8.28
N TYR A 23 -25.79 -1.35 9.49
CA TYR A 23 -25.11 -0.90 10.71
C TYR A 23 -23.82 -1.69 10.98
N THR A 24 -23.85 -3.01 10.75
CA THR A 24 -22.68 -3.86 10.94
C THR A 24 -21.60 -3.54 9.91
N GLY A 25 -21.99 -3.20 8.67
CA GLY A 25 -21.08 -2.74 7.63
C GLY A 25 -20.34 -1.46 8.03
N ASP A 26 -21.07 -0.42 8.45
CA ASP A 26 -20.47 0.83 8.91
C ASP A 26 -19.57 0.61 10.14
N TRP A 27 -19.96 -0.29 11.05
CA TRP A 27 -19.15 -0.65 12.20
C TRP A 27 -17.84 -1.35 11.78
N LEU A 28 -17.89 -2.29 10.83
CA LEU A 28 -16.70 -2.95 10.31
C LEU A 28 -15.75 -1.96 9.63
N ILE A 29 -16.29 -0.99 8.89
CA ILE A 29 -15.47 0.05 8.24
C ILE A 29 -14.83 0.97 9.29
N ALA A 30 -15.56 1.32 10.34
CA ALA A 30 -15.04 2.13 11.44
C ALA A 30 -13.97 1.41 12.27
N HIS A 31 -14.06 0.08 12.39
CA HIS A 31 -13.13 -0.76 13.15
C HIS A 31 -12.10 -1.48 12.27
N ALA A 32 -12.11 -1.23 10.96
CA ALA A 32 -11.10 -1.78 10.07
C ALA A 32 -9.72 -1.21 10.45
N PRO A 33 -8.67 -2.04 10.49
CA PRO A 33 -7.32 -1.56 10.72
C PRO A 33 -6.93 -0.61 9.60
N LYS A 34 -6.73 0.67 9.94
CA LYS A 34 -6.22 1.67 8.99
C LYS A 34 -4.73 1.43 8.83
N GLN A 35 -4.33 0.97 7.64
CA GLN A 35 -2.96 0.75 7.16
C GLN A 35 -2.35 -0.64 7.46
N ALA A 36 -1.75 -1.21 6.41
CA ALA A 36 -0.72 -2.21 6.57
C ALA A 36 0.43 -1.57 7.35
N ASN A 37 0.77 -2.15 8.49
CA ASN A 37 1.81 -1.75 9.44
C ASN A 37 3.10 -1.24 8.76
N LEU A 38 3.13 0.05 8.42
CA LEU A 38 4.33 0.81 8.09
C LEU A 38 4.68 1.57 9.37
N PRO A 39 5.68 1.12 10.14
CA PRO A 39 6.04 1.80 11.36
C PRO A 39 6.50 3.23 11.05
N ASN A 40 6.01 4.21 11.83
CA ASN A 40 6.57 5.56 11.99
C ASN A 40 6.30 6.58 10.85
N ILE A 41 5.05 6.77 10.41
CA ILE A 41 4.64 7.92 9.58
C ILE A 41 3.81 8.92 10.42
N ASN A 42 4.23 10.19 10.47
CA ASN A 42 3.54 11.28 11.20
C ASN A 42 3.00 12.34 10.21
N GLU A 43 2.00 13.13 10.59
CA GLU A 43 1.43 14.23 9.75
C GLU A 43 2.50 15.26 9.30
N ASN A 44 3.55 15.43 10.11
CA ASN A 44 4.67 16.32 9.81
C ASN A 44 5.71 15.69 8.85
N ASP A 45 5.50 14.48 8.35
CA ASP A 45 6.39 13.90 7.36
C ASP A 45 6.28 14.61 6.01
N PRO A 46 7.42 14.85 5.34
CA PRO A 46 7.40 15.42 4.00
C PRO A 46 6.60 14.50 3.06
N ALA A 47 5.73 15.11 2.24
CA ALA A 47 4.97 14.38 1.24
C ALA A 47 5.93 13.57 0.34
N PRO A 48 5.56 12.33 -0.05
CA PRO A 48 6.42 11.51 -0.88
C PRO A 48 6.71 12.24 -2.21
N PRO A 49 7.93 12.13 -2.75
CA PRO A 49 8.24 12.74 -4.04
C PRO A 49 7.32 12.14 -5.11
N VAL A 50 6.69 12.99 -5.91
CA VAL A 50 5.77 12.59 -6.97
C VAL A 50 6.41 12.76 -8.34
N ASP A 51 5.99 11.94 -9.29
CA ASP A 51 6.33 12.15 -10.70
C ASP A 51 5.55 13.34 -11.29
N ALA A 52 5.79 13.64 -12.56
CA ALA A 52 5.06 14.70 -13.27
C ALA A 52 3.54 14.44 -13.38
N ASN A 53 3.08 13.20 -13.14
CA ASN A 53 1.69 12.78 -13.22
C ASN A 53 0.99 12.75 -11.83
N GLY A 54 1.68 13.18 -10.77
CA GLY A 54 1.16 13.14 -9.39
C GLY A 54 1.15 11.74 -8.77
N VAL A 55 1.81 10.76 -9.39
CA VAL A 55 1.97 9.41 -8.87
C VAL A 55 3.17 9.41 -7.91
N PRO A 56 3.03 8.88 -6.67
CA PRO A 56 4.15 8.79 -5.74
C PRO A 56 5.28 7.93 -6.34
N LEU A 57 6.49 8.48 -6.37
CA LEU A 57 7.71 7.78 -6.76
C LEU A 57 8.07 6.77 -5.68
N MET A 58 7.55 5.55 -5.84
CA MET A 58 8.03 4.40 -5.09
C MET A 58 9.47 4.13 -5.53
N ARG A 59 10.42 4.13 -4.58
CA ARG A 59 11.78 3.68 -4.88
C ARG A 59 11.74 2.19 -5.16
N GLN A 60 11.58 1.83 -6.44
CA GLN A 60 11.58 0.44 -6.86
C GLN A 60 12.96 -0.14 -6.51
N PRO A 61 13.01 -1.28 -5.80
CA PRO A 61 14.29 -1.91 -5.54
C PRO A 61 14.96 -2.21 -6.87
N PRO A 62 16.30 -2.04 -6.98
CA PRO A 62 16.99 -2.33 -8.21
C PRO A 62 16.70 -3.80 -8.59
N GLN A 63 16.24 -4.01 -9.82
CA GLN A 63 15.96 -5.35 -10.30
C GLN A 63 17.26 -6.17 -10.29
N LEU A 64 17.17 -7.42 -9.86
CA LEU A 64 18.30 -8.34 -9.94
C LEU A 64 18.47 -8.80 -11.38
N LEU A 65 19.70 -8.75 -11.86
CA LEU A 65 20.08 -9.36 -13.13
C LEU A 65 20.01 -10.89 -13.02
N MET A 66 19.88 -11.59 -14.14
CA MET A 66 20.01 -13.06 -14.21
C MET A 66 21.36 -13.56 -13.65
N SER A 67 22.37 -12.69 -13.61
CA SER A 67 23.69 -12.94 -13.01
C SER A 67 23.74 -12.69 -11.48
N GLY A 68 22.64 -12.28 -10.85
CA GLY A 68 22.56 -11.93 -9.43
C GLY A 68 23.17 -10.56 -9.07
N ARG A 69 23.69 -9.81 -10.06
CA ARG A 69 24.19 -8.45 -9.85
C ARG A 69 23.03 -7.44 -9.82
N ILE A 70 23.26 -6.31 -9.18
CA ILE A 70 22.35 -5.15 -9.16
C ILE A 70 22.77 -4.19 -10.27
N GLY A 71 21.84 -3.80 -11.15
CA GLY A 71 22.06 -2.72 -12.11
C GLY A 71 21.59 -3.01 -13.54
N LEU A 72 22.03 -2.18 -14.47
CA LEU A 72 21.76 -2.31 -15.88
C LEU A 72 22.66 -3.41 -16.48
N PRO A 73 22.16 -4.29 -17.36
CA PRO A 73 23.00 -5.31 -17.99
C PRO A 73 24.09 -4.65 -18.84
N GLU A 74 25.32 -5.16 -18.71
CA GLU A 74 26.51 -4.68 -19.44
C GLU A 74 26.45 -5.05 -20.93
N ALA A 75 25.72 -6.13 -21.26
CA ALA A 75 25.45 -6.58 -22.61
C ALA A 75 24.00 -7.04 -22.73
N MET A 76 23.33 -6.68 -23.83
CA MET A 76 22.04 -7.26 -24.16
C MET A 76 22.24 -8.74 -24.51
N PRO A 77 21.42 -9.67 -23.96
CA PRO A 77 21.51 -11.06 -24.35
C PRO A 77 21.15 -11.19 -25.83
N GLU A 78 22.01 -11.83 -26.60
CA GLU A 78 21.74 -12.18 -27.99
C GLU A 78 20.75 -13.34 -28.01
N ILE A 79 19.47 -13.01 -28.14
CA ILE A 79 18.41 -14.00 -28.27
C ILE A 79 18.37 -14.40 -29.75
N ASP A 80 18.75 -15.65 -30.04
CA ASP A 80 18.56 -16.24 -31.34
C ASP A 80 17.06 -16.48 -31.56
N TRP A 81 16.42 -15.52 -32.23
CA TRP A 81 15.00 -15.55 -32.56
C TRP A 81 14.71 -16.44 -33.79
N HIS A 82 15.69 -17.16 -34.35
CA HIS A 82 15.43 -18.10 -35.43
C HIS A 82 14.71 -19.36 -34.96
N ILE A 83 13.62 -19.66 -35.66
CA ILE A 83 12.95 -20.97 -35.57
C ILE A 83 13.87 -21.98 -36.26
N LYS A 84 14.55 -22.83 -35.49
CA LYS A 84 15.42 -23.87 -36.07
C LYS A 84 14.57 -24.88 -36.84
N ALA A 85 15.04 -25.25 -38.05
CA ALA A 85 14.36 -26.20 -38.93
C ALA A 85 14.04 -27.54 -38.27
N GLU A 86 14.88 -27.99 -37.32
CA GLU A 86 14.64 -29.19 -36.50
C GLU A 86 13.41 -29.12 -35.59
N ASN A 87 12.92 -27.92 -35.28
CA ASN A 87 11.70 -27.69 -34.49
C ASN A 87 10.48 -27.43 -35.39
N LEU A 88 10.67 -27.31 -36.72
CA LEU A 88 9.56 -27.37 -37.66
C LEU A 88 9.17 -28.84 -37.79
N SER A 89 8.28 -29.29 -36.91
CA SER A 89 7.55 -30.52 -37.17
C SER A 89 6.80 -30.32 -38.49
N GLU A 90 7.04 -31.19 -39.47
CA GLU A 90 6.27 -31.28 -40.71
C GLU A 90 4.85 -31.70 -40.33
N ASP A 91 4.05 -30.74 -39.86
CA ASP A 91 2.69 -31.00 -39.45
C ASP A 91 1.87 -31.22 -40.71
N LYS A 92 1.71 -32.51 -40.99
CA LYS A 92 0.75 -33.13 -41.88
C LYS A 92 -0.51 -32.29 -41.97
N THR A 93 -0.88 -31.98 -43.21
CA THR A 93 -2.15 -31.36 -43.60
C THR A 93 -3.33 -32.23 -43.15
N ASP A 94 -3.72 -32.12 -41.89
CA ASP A 94 -5.00 -32.60 -41.39
C ASP A 94 -5.73 -31.39 -40.79
N SER A 95 -6.58 -30.82 -41.64
CA SER A 95 -7.65 -29.86 -41.37
C SER A 95 -8.09 -29.77 -39.90
N ILE A 96 -7.53 -28.81 -39.15
CA ILE A 96 -8.11 -28.37 -37.87
C ILE A 96 -9.11 -27.25 -38.21
N PRO A 97 -10.41 -27.38 -37.90
CA PRO A 97 -11.34 -26.28 -38.06
C PRO A 97 -10.95 -25.16 -37.09
N PHE A 98 -10.47 -24.07 -37.68
CA PHE A 98 -10.23 -22.80 -37.01
C PHE A 98 -11.57 -22.23 -36.53
N ILE A 99 -11.85 -22.32 -35.23
CA ILE A 99 -12.87 -21.49 -34.60
C ILE A 99 -12.25 -20.11 -34.35
N LEU A 100 -12.48 -19.23 -35.31
CA LEU A 100 -12.42 -17.78 -35.11
C LEU A 100 -13.69 -17.37 -34.36
N ASP A 101 -13.57 -16.77 -33.19
CA ASP A 101 -13.86 -15.34 -33.02
C ASP A 101 -13.87 -14.94 -31.54
N SER A 102 -12.71 -14.51 -31.07
CA SER A 102 -12.66 -13.32 -30.22
C SER A 102 -11.44 -12.51 -30.65
N VAL A 103 -11.67 -11.70 -31.67
CA VAL A 103 -10.80 -10.57 -32.01
C VAL A 103 -10.47 -9.81 -30.72
N ILE A 104 -9.23 -9.96 -30.24
CA ILE A 104 -8.67 -9.06 -29.25
C ILE A 104 -8.37 -7.77 -30.01
N ASN A 105 -9.36 -6.87 -30.04
CA ASN A 105 -9.14 -5.50 -30.50
C ASN A 105 -8.08 -4.87 -29.59
N ALA A 106 -7.05 -4.31 -30.22
CA ALA A 106 -6.02 -3.48 -29.58
C ALA A 106 -6.57 -2.10 -29.17
N ASP A 107 -7.72 -2.06 -28.50
CA ASP A 107 -8.40 -0.84 -28.04
C ASP A 107 -8.74 -0.85 -26.53
N SER A 108 -8.53 -1.95 -25.80
CA SER A 108 -8.65 -1.94 -24.35
C SER A 108 -7.41 -1.32 -23.70
N ALA A 109 -7.18 -0.06 -24.05
CA ALA A 109 -6.29 0.86 -23.39
C ALA A 109 -6.72 1.02 -21.93
N SER A 110 -5.72 0.90 -21.06
CA SER A 110 -5.59 1.74 -19.87
C SER A 110 -6.85 1.86 -19.00
N ARG A 111 -7.18 0.81 -18.26
CA ARG A 111 -7.76 1.07 -16.94
C ARG A 111 -6.65 1.68 -16.07
N VAL A 112 -6.56 3.01 -16.13
CA VAL A 112 -5.91 3.82 -15.11
C VAL A 112 -6.61 3.47 -13.80
N VAL A 113 -6.01 2.56 -13.04
CA VAL A 113 -6.30 2.45 -11.61
C VAL A 113 -5.85 3.79 -11.06
N ASN A 114 -6.81 4.67 -10.81
CA ASN A 114 -6.57 5.93 -10.14
C ASN A 114 -6.24 5.58 -8.68
N THR A 115 -4.98 5.24 -8.42
CA THR A 115 -4.41 5.13 -7.07
C THR A 115 -4.36 6.54 -6.50
N ARG A 116 -5.52 7.05 -6.09
CA ARG A 116 -5.57 8.08 -5.08
C ARG A 116 -4.94 7.48 -3.82
N PRO A 117 -3.87 8.06 -3.24
CA PRO A 117 -3.57 7.75 -1.86
C PRO A 117 -4.84 8.03 -1.07
N ILE A 118 -5.29 7.04 -0.30
CA ILE A 118 -6.46 7.19 0.57
C ILE A 118 -6.18 8.39 1.45
N GLY A 119 -7.02 9.41 1.29
CA GLY A 119 -6.81 10.74 1.83
C GLY A 119 -6.41 10.72 3.30
N GLN A 120 -5.42 11.54 3.61
CA GLN A 120 -5.14 12.05 4.93
C GLN A 120 -6.43 12.65 5.49
N THR A 121 -7.19 11.87 6.24
CA THR A 121 -8.07 12.45 7.24
C THR A 121 -7.15 12.88 8.37
N ILE A 122 -6.90 14.19 8.44
CA ILE A 122 -6.32 14.88 9.59
C ILE A 122 -7.23 14.53 10.78
N GLN A 123 -6.89 13.48 11.52
CA GLN A 123 -7.58 13.10 12.74
C GLN A 123 -6.71 13.61 13.88
N PRO A 124 -7.19 14.55 14.71
CA PRO A 124 -6.41 15.07 15.83
C PRO A 124 -6.03 13.92 16.77
N ALA A 125 -4.74 13.81 17.05
CA ALA A 125 -4.19 12.83 17.97
C ALA A 125 -4.94 12.90 19.32
N PRO A 126 -5.23 11.76 19.97
CA PRO A 126 -5.84 11.76 21.29
C PRO A 126 -4.96 12.55 22.26
N ASN A 127 -5.58 13.47 22.98
CA ASN A 127 -4.99 14.35 23.99
C ASN A 127 -4.35 13.54 25.13
N ASN A 128 -3.13 13.06 24.92
CA ASN A 128 -2.27 12.56 25.98
C ASN A 128 -1.19 13.62 26.18
N ASN A 129 -1.33 14.39 27.28
CA ASN A 129 -0.37 15.35 27.84
C ASN A 129 0.81 15.66 26.91
N VAL A 130 0.60 16.59 25.98
CA VAL A 130 1.66 17.14 25.14
C VAL A 130 2.58 17.94 26.06
N SER A 131 3.51 17.25 26.67
CA SER A 131 4.65 17.89 27.32
C SER A 131 5.33 18.71 26.22
N GLY A 132 5.48 20.01 26.39
CA GLY A 132 5.84 20.93 25.28
C GLY A 132 7.06 20.49 24.44
N TRP A 133 7.99 19.73 25.04
CA TRP A 133 9.14 19.15 24.35
C TRP A 133 8.79 18.14 23.24
N GLN A 134 7.59 17.52 23.28
CA GLN A 134 7.17 16.52 22.30
C GLN A 134 6.97 17.13 20.91
N ALA A 135 6.51 18.38 20.84
CA ALA A 135 6.37 19.09 19.58
C ALA A 135 7.74 19.38 18.93
N ASP A 136 8.72 19.79 19.73
CA ASP A 136 10.09 20.02 19.27
C ASP A 136 10.77 18.70 18.86
N PHE A 137 10.57 17.64 19.65
CA PHE A 137 11.03 16.29 19.31
C PHE A 137 10.48 15.81 17.95
N GLN A 138 9.18 16.00 17.68
CA GLN A 138 8.58 15.62 16.40
C GLN A 138 9.17 16.42 15.23
N ARG A 139 9.47 17.72 15.43
CA ARG A 139 10.11 18.56 14.42
C ARG A 139 11.54 18.09 14.13
N GLU A 140 12.31 17.76 15.16
CA GLU A 140 13.68 17.25 15.03
C GLU A 140 13.72 15.88 14.35
N MET A 141 12.79 14.99 14.71
CA MET A 141 12.63 13.69 14.07
C MET A 141 12.28 13.82 12.58
N ALA A 142 11.45 14.79 12.21
CA ALA A 142 11.16 15.09 10.81
C ALA A 142 12.42 15.60 10.06
N ALA A 143 13.24 16.43 10.70
CA ALA A 143 14.53 16.85 10.14
C ALA A 143 15.49 15.66 9.93
N CYS A 144 15.57 14.73 10.88
CA CYS A 144 16.37 13.51 10.74
C CYS A 144 15.93 12.63 9.56
N ARG A 145 14.64 12.65 9.17
CA ARG A 145 14.13 11.86 8.04
C ARG A 145 14.54 12.43 6.68
N GLN A 146 14.94 13.70 6.62
CA GLN A 146 15.46 14.33 5.40
C GLN A 146 16.91 13.93 5.11
N LEU A 147 17.62 13.39 6.10
CA LEU A 147 19.00 12.93 5.94
C LEU A 147 19.09 11.64 5.11
N GLY A 148 20.29 11.39 4.58
CA GLY A 148 20.62 10.14 3.90
C GLY A 148 20.45 8.91 4.79
N PHE A 149 20.36 7.73 4.16
CA PHE A 149 20.08 6.46 4.85
C PHE A 149 21.01 6.18 6.05
N PHE A 150 22.31 6.48 5.92
CA PHE A 150 23.31 6.20 6.95
C PHE A 150 23.29 7.23 8.10
N ASP A 151 23.04 8.51 7.80
CA ASP A 151 23.01 9.58 8.80
C ASP A 151 21.69 9.61 9.58
N ARG A 152 20.60 9.19 8.94
CA ARG A 152 19.27 9.11 9.55
C ARG A 152 19.27 8.23 10.81
N ALA A 153 19.90 7.06 10.75
CA ALA A 153 19.91 6.13 11.89
C ALA A 153 20.61 6.72 13.12
N ARG A 154 21.71 7.44 12.90
CA ARG A 154 22.43 8.16 13.97
C ARG A 154 21.61 9.32 14.52
N CYS A 155 21.10 10.18 13.65
CA CYS A 155 20.28 11.33 14.02
C CYS A 155 19.05 10.92 14.85
N VAL A 156 18.33 9.88 14.42
CA VAL A 156 17.17 9.36 15.16
C VAL A 156 17.58 8.78 16.52
N GLY A 157 18.69 8.04 16.58
CA GLY A 157 19.20 7.49 17.83
C GLY A 157 19.57 8.57 18.85
N GLU A 158 20.33 9.58 18.42
CA GLU A 158 20.76 10.70 19.24
C GLU A 158 19.57 11.56 19.70
N THR A 159 18.65 11.87 18.79
CA THR A 159 17.43 12.63 19.09
C THR A 159 16.57 11.91 20.12
N ARG A 160 16.37 10.59 19.97
CA ARG A 160 15.63 9.80 20.97
C ARG A 160 16.33 9.78 22.31
N GLU A 161 17.66 9.67 22.36
CA GLU A 161 18.40 9.77 23.63
C GLU A 161 18.23 11.15 24.29
N HIS A 162 18.33 12.23 23.50
CA HIS A 162 18.21 13.60 23.99
C HIS A 162 16.82 13.87 24.59
N TYR A 163 15.75 13.50 23.88
CA TYR A 163 14.38 13.81 24.30
C TYR A 163 13.77 12.72 25.20
N CYS A 164 13.82 11.44 24.79
CA CYS A 164 13.24 10.34 25.58
C CYS A 164 14.07 10.04 26.85
N GLY A 165 15.40 10.19 26.79
CA GLY A 165 16.29 10.02 27.93
C GLY A 165 16.12 11.13 28.97
N ALA A 166 16.17 12.40 28.56
CA ALA A 166 16.02 13.54 29.48
C ALA A 166 14.65 13.56 30.17
N ASN A 167 13.58 13.21 29.45
CA ASN A 167 12.20 13.24 29.97
C ASN A 167 11.71 11.90 30.55
N LYS A 168 12.60 10.89 30.66
CA LYS A 168 12.27 9.52 31.11
C LYS A 168 11.05 8.93 30.39
N ALA A 169 10.94 9.17 29.09
CA ALA A 169 9.74 8.86 28.29
C ALA A 169 9.81 7.52 27.54
N TRP A 170 10.90 6.75 27.69
CA TRP A 170 11.04 5.41 27.14
C TRP A 170 9.85 4.51 27.48
N GLY A 171 9.20 3.93 26.47
CA GLY A 171 8.05 3.04 26.62
C GLY A 171 6.75 3.71 27.09
N ARG A 172 6.70 5.05 27.25
CA ARG A 172 5.49 5.80 27.59
C ARG A 172 4.90 6.62 26.44
N VAL A 173 5.73 6.99 25.47
CA VAL A 173 5.36 7.80 24.31
C VAL A 173 5.56 6.94 23.05
N ASP A 174 4.64 7.00 22.10
CA ASP A 174 4.61 6.13 20.91
C ASP A 174 5.91 6.12 20.10
N ASP A 175 6.63 7.25 20.05
CA ASP A 175 7.89 7.39 19.32
C ASP A 175 9.16 6.98 20.11
N CYS A 176 9.00 6.64 21.39
CA CYS A 176 10.08 6.18 22.29
C CYS A 176 9.91 4.68 22.59
N PRO A 177 10.69 3.77 21.96
CA PRO A 177 10.56 2.33 22.21
C PRO A 177 10.87 1.97 23.68
N ALA A 178 10.28 0.90 24.19
CA ALA A 178 10.65 0.38 25.51
C ALA A 178 12.10 -0.12 25.50
N ARG A 179 12.85 0.18 26.57
CA ARG A 179 14.22 -0.31 26.82
C ARG A 179 14.23 -1.31 27.96
#